data_AF-A0A651GR35-F1
#
_entry.id   AF-A0A651GR35-F1
#
_cell.length_a   1.000
_cell.length_b   1.000
_cell.length_c   1.000
_cell.angle_alpha   90.00
_cell.angle_beta   90.00
_cell.angle_gamma   90.00
#
_symmetry.space_group_name_H-M   'P 1'
#
loop_
_entity.id
_entity.type
_entity.pdbx_description
1 polymer ?
#
loop_
_entity_poly.entity_id
_entity_poly.type
_entity_poly.pdbx_seq_one_letter_code
_entity_poly.pdbx_strand_id
1 'polypeptide(L)'
;MKRFAGWILLGWLALPIGAIAQSPEQIHYQAVARDAQSGGELINQQVDVVFKVRDAGPNGAILYQEMHEAETNAFGLVNLVIGGGSVMTGSFEAINWGDGTRWLEVEMDLGEGFEAVSNTQFVSVPYALFADLAATAVDVDDDDPDPTNELIDPDGTFLDDTLLVISEGGITHVINLAGLANFGPWQVGSGTVFNTEANIGIGTDEPHSNLHTKGSVAGTIRIENAGLSPIELTDEDHMLVVDVSLTPGVVILPPASSCEGRIYYVKRFKSFNTTNTLEIAPSPGDLIDGSNFSIPLNNLTALETRMLVSAGSAGWFVMSE
;
A
#
# COMPACT_ATOMS: atom_id res chain seq x y z
N MET A 1 -41.65 9.38 -29.11
CA MET A 1 -40.40 8.60 -29.02
C MET A 1 -39.59 8.79 -30.30
N LYS A 2 -38.36 9.30 -30.21
CA LYS A 2 -37.30 9.23 -31.23
C LYS A 2 -35.96 9.04 -30.49
N ARG A 3 -34.98 8.37 -31.11
CA ARG A 3 -33.70 7.95 -30.49
C ARG A 3 -32.51 8.64 -31.21
N PHE A 4 -31.28 8.20 -30.91
CA PHE A 4 -29.98 8.71 -31.40
C PHE A 4 -29.49 10.01 -30.73
N ALA A 5 -28.20 10.19 -30.43
CA ALA A 5 -27.08 9.22 -30.39
C ALA A 5 -26.02 9.71 -29.35
N GLY A 6 -25.27 8.77 -28.77
CA GLY A 6 -24.13 9.10 -27.90
C GLY A 6 -22.88 9.42 -28.71
N TRP A 7 -22.05 10.33 -28.19
CA TRP A 7 -20.75 10.70 -28.77
C TRP A 7 -19.68 10.51 -27.70
N ILE A 8 -18.64 9.73 -28.01
CA ILE A 8 -17.45 9.57 -27.16
C ILE A 8 -16.49 10.70 -27.52
N LEU A 9 -16.04 11.46 -26.51
CA LEU A 9 -14.99 12.45 -26.70
C LEU A 9 -13.63 11.75 -26.66
N LEU A 10 -12.88 11.79 -27.76
CA LEU A 10 -11.53 11.22 -27.83
C LEU A 10 -10.53 12.26 -27.30
N GLY A 11 -9.82 11.93 -26.22
CA GLY A 11 -8.79 12.80 -25.64
C GLY A 11 -7.57 12.94 -26.56
N TRP A 12 -7.06 14.17 -26.71
CA TRP A 12 -5.88 14.45 -27.53
C TRP A 12 -4.67 14.67 -26.63
N LEU A 13 -3.75 13.71 -26.61
CA LEU A 13 -2.56 13.73 -25.73
C LEU A 13 -1.43 14.52 -26.41
N ALA A 14 -1.01 15.63 -25.80
CA ALA A 14 0.12 16.42 -26.25
C ALA A 14 1.43 15.89 -25.66
N LEU A 15 2.28 15.31 -26.50
CA LEU A 15 3.64 14.88 -26.13
C LEU A 15 4.61 16.07 -26.11
N PRO A 16 5.37 16.29 -25.02
CA PRO A 16 6.45 17.27 -25.00
C PRO A 16 7.65 16.73 -25.81
N ILE A 17 8.13 17.51 -26.78
CA ILE A 17 9.38 17.22 -27.49
C ILE A 17 10.53 17.74 -26.63
N GLY A 18 11.35 16.83 -26.09
CA GLY A 18 12.57 17.19 -25.39
C GLY A 18 13.60 17.81 -26.34
N ALA A 19 14.12 18.98 -25.99
CA ALA A 19 15.22 19.59 -26.72
C ALA A 19 16.55 18.95 -26.28
N ILE A 20 17.21 18.21 -27.18
CA ILE A 20 18.56 17.73 -26.95
C ILE A 20 19.51 18.93 -27.01
N ALA A 21 20.17 19.24 -25.91
CA ALA A 21 21.32 20.14 -25.90
C ALA A 21 22.59 19.31 -26.13
N GLN A 22 23.23 19.46 -27.28
CA GLN A 22 24.55 18.87 -27.52
C GLN A 22 25.65 19.91 -27.24
N SER A 23 26.73 19.46 -26.60
CA SER A 23 27.96 20.23 -26.47
C SER A 23 28.60 20.42 -27.85
N PRO A 24 29.09 21.61 -28.22
CA PRO A 24 29.82 21.81 -29.47
C PRO A 24 31.02 20.86 -29.55
N GLU A 25 31.10 20.07 -30.62
CA GLU A 25 32.16 19.08 -30.82
C GLU A 25 33.42 19.76 -31.36
N GLN A 26 34.16 20.42 -30.46
CA GLN A 26 35.31 21.27 -30.78
C GLN A 26 36.40 21.16 -29.70
N ILE A 27 37.67 21.29 -30.11
CA ILE A 27 38.83 21.18 -29.22
C ILE A 27 39.68 22.45 -29.29
N HIS A 28 39.86 23.15 -28.17
CA HIS A 28 40.79 24.29 -28.11
C HIS A 28 42.25 23.85 -28.30
N TYR A 29 42.98 24.54 -29.16
CA TYR A 29 44.39 24.32 -29.45
C TYR A 29 45.19 25.61 -29.27
N GLN A 30 46.28 25.56 -28.52
CA GLN A 30 47.11 26.72 -28.21
C GLN A 30 48.59 26.34 -28.33
N ALA A 31 49.35 27.09 -29.15
CA ALA A 31 50.76 26.81 -29.45
C ALA A 31 51.54 28.10 -29.71
N VAL A 32 52.87 28.04 -29.55
CA VAL A 32 53.78 29.14 -29.91
C VAL A 32 54.54 28.76 -31.18
N ALA A 33 54.30 29.49 -32.26
CA ALA A 33 54.96 29.34 -33.55
C ALA A 33 56.42 29.83 -33.46
N ARG A 34 57.36 29.03 -33.98
CA ARG A 34 58.80 29.33 -33.95
C ARG A 34 59.45 29.06 -35.29
N ASP A 35 60.42 29.90 -35.62
CA ASP A 35 61.30 29.74 -36.78
C ASP A 35 62.21 28.52 -36.59
N ALA A 36 62.22 27.60 -37.57
CA ALA A 36 62.87 26.30 -37.43
C ALA A 36 64.42 26.37 -37.45
N GLN A 37 64.99 27.45 -37.99
CA GLN A 37 66.42 27.60 -38.22
C GLN A 37 67.11 28.41 -37.10
N SER A 38 66.38 29.29 -36.42
CA SER A 38 66.87 30.18 -35.34
C SER A 38 66.22 29.92 -33.97
N GLY A 39 65.05 29.26 -33.92
CA GLY A 39 64.28 29.04 -32.69
C GLY A 39 63.53 30.27 -32.16
N GLY A 40 63.61 31.40 -32.89
CA GLY A 40 62.91 32.65 -32.56
C GLY A 40 61.39 32.52 -32.67
N GLU A 41 60.66 33.39 -31.97
CA GLU A 41 59.19 33.41 -32.00
C GLU A 41 58.71 34.19 -33.22
N LEU A 42 57.78 33.59 -33.98
CA LEU A 42 57.19 34.22 -35.16
C LEU A 42 56.12 35.22 -34.70
N ILE A 43 56.51 36.46 -34.36
CA ILE A 43 55.62 37.47 -33.77
C ILE A 43 54.83 38.28 -34.81
N ASN A 44 53.53 38.47 -34.60
CA ASN A 44 52.64 39.27 -35.47
C ASN A 44 52.79 38.89 -36.96
N GLN A 45 52.77 37.60 -37.26
CA GLN A 45 52.85 37.02 -38.60
C GLN A 45 51.53 36.34 -38.94
N GLN A 46 51.08 36.49 -40.19
CA GLN A 46 50.08 35.59 -40.77
C GLN A 46 50.70 34.20 -40.90
N VAL A 47 49.98 33.19 -40.42
CA VAL A 47 50.35 31.77 -40.51
C VAL A 47 49.10 30.97 -40.87
N ASP A 48 49.23 30.06 -41.82
CA ASP A 48 48.13 29.19 -42.22
C ASP A 48 48.40 27.80 -41.64
N VAL A 49 47.44 27.26 -40.87
CA VAL A 49 47.60 26.06 -40.06
C VAL A 49 46.61 24.98 -40.49
N VAL A 50 47.12 23.79 -40.78
CA VAL A 50 46.32 22.62 -41.15
C VAL A 50 46.36 21.59 -40.04
N PHE A 51 45.18 21.18 -39.56
CA PHE A 51 45.01 20.09 -38.62
C PHE A 51 44.58 18.82 -39.35
N LYS A 52 45.21 17.69 -39.02
CA LYS A 52 44.87 16.35 -39.55
C LYS A 52 44.66 15.38 -38.39
N VAL A 53 43.47 14.80 -38.29
CA VAL A 53 43.21 13.70 -37.36
C VAL A 53 43.45 12.37 -38.09
N ARG A 54 44.37 11.55 -37.56
CA ARG A 54 44.79 10.27 -38.12
C ARG A 54 44.41 9.10 -37.22
N ASP A 55 44.13 7.96 -37.84
CA ASP A 55 43.83 6.69 -37.17
C ASP A 55 45.09 5.83 -36.94
N ALA A 56 45.13 5.07 -35.85
CA ALA A 56 46.04 3.96 -35.56
C ALA A 56 47.55 4.25 -35.55
N GLY A 57 47.98 5.49 -35.80
CA GLY A 57 49.38 5.91 -35.71
C GLY A 57 49.67 7.23 -36.41
N PRO A 58 50.89 7.79 -36.24
CA PRO A 58 51.28 9.08 -36.80
C PRO A 58 51.27 9.12 -38.33
N ASN A 59 51.43 7.97 -39.00
CA ASN A 59 51.39 7.84 -40.46
C ASN A 59 50.10 7.15 -40.97
N GLY A 60 49.09 6.99 -40.13
CA GLY A 60 47.86 6.29 -40.49
C GLY A 60 46.89 7.11 -41.34
N ALA A 61 45.72 6.52 -41.65
CA ALA A 61 44.72 7.14 -42.51
C ALA A 61 44.20 8.45 -41.90
N ILE A 62 44.06 9.49 -42.74
CA ILE A 62 43.44 10.76 -42.33
C ILE A 62 41.93 10.53 -42.28
N LEU A 63 41.36 10.72 -41.09
CA LEU A 63 39.90 10.68 -40.85
C LEU A 63 39.26 12.05 -41.10
N TYR A 64 39.98 13.11 -40.75
CA TYR A 64 39.53 14.49 -40.85
C TYR A 64 40.71 15.44 -41.12
N GLN A 65 40.48 16.47 -41.93
CA GLN A 65 41.43 17.55 -42.16
C GLN A 65 40.71 18.89 -42.31
N GLU A 66 41.23 19.94 -41.69
CA GLU A 66 40.76 21.33 -41.81
C GLU A 66 41.93 22.32 -41.87
N MET A 67 41.65 23.54 -42.33
CA MET A 67 42.60 24.65 -42.43
C MET A 67 42.08 25.91 -41.71
N HIS A 68 42.98 26.59 -40.99
CA HIS A 68 42.76 27.88 -40.32
C HIS A 68 43.76 28.92 -40.84
N GLU A 69 43.27 30.10 -41.21
CA GLU A 69 44.09 31.29 -41.45
C GLU A 69 44.19 32.09 -40.13
N ALA A 70 45.39 32.43 -39.65
CA ALA A 70 45.55 33.07 -38.33
C ALA A 70 46.73 34.05 -38.25
N GLU A 71 46.65 35.02 -37.34
CA GLU A 71 47.79 35.89 -36.98
C GLU A 71 48.36 35.47 -35.61
N THR A 72 49.68 35.27 -35.53
CA THR A 72 50.37 35.05 -34.26
C THR A 72 50.41 36.34 -33.43
N ASN A 73 50.37 36.27 -32.11
CA ASN A 73 50.50 37.49 -31.29
C ASN A 73 51.97 37.91 -31.03
N ALA A 74 52.16 38.94 -30.22
CA ALA A 74 53.47 39.49 -29.85
C ALA A 74 54.40 38.54 -29.04
N PHE A 75 53.97 37.30 -28.77
CA PHE A 75 54.73 36.21 -28.15
C PHE A 75 54.76 34.94 -29.04
N GLY A 76 54.45 35.09 -30.34
CA GLY A 76 54.37 33.99 -31.31
C GLY A 76 53.18 33.05 -31.10
N LEU A 77 52.24 33.38 -30.21
CA LEU A 77 51.15 32.49 -29.80
C LEU A 77 50.00 32.51 -30.81
N VAL A 78 49.50 31.32 -31.17
CA VAL A 78 48.18 31.11 -31.79
C VAL A 78 47.21 30.49 -30.79
N ASN A 79 45.92 30.78 -30.96
CA ASN A 79 44.81 30.15 -30.24
C ASN A 79 43.72 29.81 -31.25
N LEU A 80 43.48 28.52 -31.46
CA LEU A 80 42.66 27.95 -32.52
C LEU A 80 41.65 26.96 -31.92
N VAL A 81 40.66 26.57 -32.72
CA VAL A 81 39.61 25.64 -32.32
C VAL A 81 39.49 24.55 -33.38
N ILE A 82 39.96 23.34 -33.04
CA ILE A 82 39.88 22.19 -33.93
C ILE A 82 38.42 21.78 -34.08
N GLY A 83 37.95 21.61 -35.31
CA GLY A 83 36.52 21.45 -35.63
C GLY A 83 35.79 22.78 -35.83
N GLY A 84 36.53 23.89 -35.93
CA GLY A 84 36.01 25.23 -36.23
C GLY A 84 36.59 25.85 -37.50
N GLY A 85 37.45 25.14 -38.23
CA GLY A 85 38.15 25.62 -39.41
C GLY A 85 37.43 25.31 -40.73
N SER A 86 38.11 25.59 -41.84
CA SER A 86 37.64 25.24 -43.17
C SER A 86 37.92 23.76 -43.48
N VAL A 87 36.86 22.94 -43.53
CA VAL A 87 36.98 21.49 -43.72
C VAL A 87 37.50 21.16 -45.13
N MET A 88 38.59 20.40 -45.18
CA MET A 88 39.22 19.90 -46.42
C MET A 88 38.88 18.43 -46.69
N THR A 89 38.78 17.60 -45.65
CA THR A 89 38.49 16.15 -45.77
C THR A 89 37.72 15.65 -44.54
N GLY A 90 36.76 14.75 -44.74
CA GLY A 90 36.04 14.07 -43.66
C GLY A 90 34.96 14.91 -42.96
N SER A 91 34.56 14.49 -41.77
CA SER A 91 33.75 15.26 -40.82
C SER A 91 34.25 15.00 -39.40
N PHE A 92 34.28 16.04 -38.57
CA PHE A 92 34.75 15.94 -37.18
C PHE A 92 33.78 15.11 -36.33
N GLU A 93 32.47 15.33 -36.52
CA GLU A 93 31.35 14.62 -35.88
C GLU A 93 31.32 13.12 -36.20
N ALA A 94 31.98 12.70 -37.29
CA ALA A 94 32.06 11.30 -37.72
C ALA A 94 33.25 10.54 -37.12
N ILE A 95 34.10 11.19 -36.32
CA ILE A 95 35.26 10.55 -35.68
C ILE A 95 34.78 9.79 -34.45
N ASN A 96 34.90 8.45 -34.46
CA ASN A 96 34.70 7.67 -33.25
C ASN A 96 35.90 7.89 -32.29
N TRP A 97 35.75 8.77 -31.31
CA TRP A 97 36.79 9.07 -30.33
C TRP A 97 37.04 7.97 -29.29
N GLY A 98 36.11 7.02 -29.13
CA GLY A 98 36.18 5.95 -28.12
C GLY A 98 36.84 4.65 -28.57
N ASP A 99 37.10 4.47 -29.88
CA ASP A 99 37.72 3.27 -30.44
C ASP A 99 39.09 3.57 -31.08
N GLY A 100 40.04 2.65 -30.93
CA GLY A 100 41.40 2.74 -31.45
C GLY A 100 42.27 3.82 -30.78
N THR A 101 43.24 4.36 -31.53
CA THR A 101 44.04 5.52 -31.10
C THR A 101 43.96 6.60 -32.17
N ARG A 102 43.79 7.85 -31.74
CA ARG A 102 43.71 9.02 -32.62
C ARG A 102 44.96 9.88 -32.47
N TRP A 103 45.46 10.40 -33.59
CA TRP A 103 46.66 11.24 -33.63
C TRP A 103 46.33 12.59 -34.28
N LEU A 104 46.91 13.66 -33.75
CA LEU A 104 46.87 15.01 -34.33
C LEU A 104 48.20 15.28 -35.02
N GLU A 105 48.16 15.45 -36.33
CA GLU A 105 49.22 16.08 -37.10
C GLU A 105 48.87 17.54 -37.36
N VAL A 106 49.87 18.41 -37.24
CA VAL A 106 49.77 19.86 -37.41
C VAL A 106 50.80 20.28 -38.45
N GLU A 107 50.33 20.92 -39.52
CA GLU A 107 51.15 21.54 -40.55
C GLU A 107 50.99 23.06 -40.51
N MET A 108 52.03 23.79 -40.89
CA MET A 108 52.06 25.25 -40.93
C MET A 108 52.69 25.73 -42.24
N ASP A 109 52.14 26.80 -42.82
CA ASP A 109 52.69 27.53 -43.96
C ASP A 109 52.89 29.02 -43.60
N LEU A 110 53.92 29.62 -44.18
CA LEU A 110 54.30 31.04 -44.06
C LEU A 110 54.33 31.75 -45.44
N GLY A 111 53.88 31.07 -46.51
CA GLY A 111 53.87 31.53 -47.90
C GLY A 111 54.77 30.72 -48.86
N GLU A 112 55.39 29.63 -48.41
CA GLU A 112 56.37 28.83 -49.17
C GLU A 112 55.99 27.32 -49.26
N GLY A 113 54.99 26.87 -48.51
CA GLY A 113 54.47 25.51 -48.49
C GLY A 113 54.26 24.95 -47.06
N PHE A 114 53.24 24.11 -46.89
CA PHE A 114 52.94 23.43 -45.62
C PHE A 114 54.06 22.47 -45.19
N GLU A 115 54.68 22.74 -44.03
CA GLU A 115 55.60 21.82 -43.35
C GLU A 115 54.97 21.25 -42.07
N ALA A 116 55.24 19.98 -41.76
CA ALA A 116 54.71 19.30 -40.58
C ALA A 116 55.47 19.71 -39.30
N VAL A 117 54.82 20.51 -38.45
CA VAL A 117 55.40 21.06 -37.21
C VAL A 117 55.09 20.22 -35.96
N SER A 118 54.08 19.35 -36.01
CA SER A 118 53.78 18.42 -34.91
C SER A 118 53.06 17.16 -35.39
N ASN A 119 53.28 16.03 -34.72
CA ASN A 119 52.50 14.80 -34.92
C ASN A 119 52.47 14.03 -33.59
N THR A 120 51.32 14.08 -32.89
CA THR A 120 51.18 13.64 -31.49
C THR A 120 49.88 12.86 -31.25
N GLN A 121 49.92 11.87 -30.36
CA GLN A 121 48.72 11.11 -30.00
C GLN A 121 47.77 11.96 -29.14
N PHE A 122 46.46 11.89 -29.40
CA PHE A 122 45.44 12.34 -28.45
C PHE A 122 45.44 11.40 -27.23
N VAL A 123 45.57 11.97 -26.04
CA VAL A 123 45.53 11.24 -24.76
C VAL A 123 44.42 11.79 -23.88
N SER A 124 43.72 10.91 -23.17
CA SER A 124 42.53 11.28 -22.37
C SER A 124 42.89 12.26 -21.25
N VAL A 125 42.19 13.40 -21.21
CA VAL A 125 42.27 14.34 -20.08
C VAL A 125 41.59 13.73 -18.83
N PRO A 126 41.95 14.14 -17.60
CA PRO A 126 41.39 13.53 -16.38
C PRO A 126 39.87 13.57 -16.28
N TYR A 127 39.21 14.60 -16.83
CA TYR A 127 37.75 14.67 -16.89
C TYR A 127 37.14 13.65 -17.87
N ALA A 128 37.79 13.39 -19.01
CA ALA A 128 37.34 12.38 -19.96
C ALA A 128 37.53 10.96 -19.39
N LEU A 129 38.64 10.70 -18.71
CA LEU A 129 38.88 9.45 -17.99
C LEU A 129 37.88 9.23 -16.85
N PHE A 130 37.46 10.30 -16.16
CA PHE A 130 36.43 10.22 -15.13
C PHE A 130 35.00 10.12 -15.72
N ALA A 131 34.76 10.67 -16.91
CA ALA A 131 33.49 10.50 -17.63
C ALA A 131 33.31 9.06 -18.14
N ASP A 132 34.39 8.43 -18.61
CA ASP A 132 34.43 6.99 -18.95
C ASP A 132 34.19 6.11 -17.72
N LEU A 133 34.81 6.46 -16.58
CA LEU A 133 34.52 5.81 -15.29
C LEU A 133 33.07 6.04 -14.81
N ALA A 134 32.48 7.21 -15.08
CA ALA A 134 31.08 7.50 -14.73
C ALA A 134 30.08 6.81 -15.67
N ALA A 135 30.42 6.62 -16.94
CA ALA A 135 29.62 5.85 -17.90
C ALA A 135 29.64 4.35 -17.58
N THR A 136 30.77 3.83 -17.09
CA THR A 136 30.89 2.44 -16.61
C THR A 136 30.35 2.24 -15.19
N ALA A 137 30.29 3.29 -14.36
CA ALA A 137 29.60 3.26 -13.05
C ALA A 137 28.06 3.30 -13.13
N VAL A 138 27.49 3.20 -14.34
CA VAL A 138 26.06 2.86 -14.53
C VAL A 138 25.84 1.36 -14.24
N ASP A 139 26.82 0.52 -14.56
CA ASP A 139 26.90 -0.88 -14.11
C ASP A 139 27.75 -0.96 -12.83
N VAL A 140 27.30 -0.32 -11.75
CA VAL A 140 27.68 -0.78 -10.41
C VAL A 140 27.08 -2.16 -10.19
N ASP A 141 27.84 -3.06 -9.57
CA ASP A 141 27.44 -4.46 -9.30
C ASP A 141 26.46 -4.51 -8.11
N ASP A 142 25.30 -3.86 -8.27
CA ASP A 142 24.07 -4.26 -7.61
C ASP A 142 23.35 -5.32 -8.48
N ASP A 143 22.61 -6.23 -7.83
CA ASP A 143 21.95 -7.35 -8.52
C ASP A 143 20.72 -6.89 -9.36
N ASP A 144 20.36 -5.59 -9.36
CA ASP A 144 19.13 -5.06 -9.96
C ASP A 144 19.18 -3.55 -10.31
N PRO A 145 19.74 -3.18 -11.48
CA PRO A 145 19.89 -1.78 -11.90
C PRO A 145 18.64 -1.16 -12.55
N ASP A 146 17.42 -1.65 -12.25
CA ASP A 146 16.16 -1.08 -12.75
C ASP A 146 15.49 -0.14 -11.72
N PRO A 147 15.75 1.18 -11.77
CA PRO A 147 15.18 2.14 -10.82
C PRO A 147 13.67 2.32 -10.97
N THR A 148 12.99 1.60 -11.88
CA THR A 148 11.54 1.63 -12.02
C THR A 148 10.83 0.61 -11.14
N ASN A 149 11.53 -0.43 -10.67
CA ASN A 149 10.95 -1.43 -9.78
C ASN A 149 10.93 -1.01 -8.28
N GLU A 150 11.75 -0.03 -7.89
CA GLU A 150 11.74 0.57 -6.55
C GLU A 150 10.59 1.57 -6.32
N LEU A 151 9.82 1.94 -7.36
CA LEU A 151 8.71 2.89 -7.17
C LEU A 151 7.52 2.22 -6.50
N ILE A 152 7.14 2.77 -5.35
CA ILE A 152 5.85 2.54 -4.71
C ILE A 152 4.73 3.03 -5.64
N ASP A 153 3.83 2.13 -6.03
CA ASP A 153 2.65 2.42 -6.84
C ASP A 153 1.73 3.40 -6.08
N PRO A 154 1.43 4.60 -6.62
CA PRO A 154 0.65 5.61 -5.91
C PRO A 154 -0.80 5.20 -5.66
N ASP A 155 -1.34 4.29 -6.49
CA ASP A 155 -2.66 3.68 -6.34
C ASP A 155 -2.62 2.30 -5.66
N GLY A 156 -1.42 1.74 -5.43
CA GLY A 156 -1.21 0.37 -4.94
C GLY A 156 -0.95 0.24 -3.43
N THR A 157 -0.88 1.36 -2.71
CA THR A 157 -0.64 1.39 -1.25
C THR A 157 -1.92 1.76 -0.49
N PHE A 158 -2.43 0.84 0.33
CA PHE A 158 -3.67 1.04 1.10
C PHE A 158 -3.72 0.19 2.38
N LEU A 159 -4.68 0.48 3.26
CA LEU A 159 -4.95 -0.29 4.48
C LEU A 159 -6.33 -0.95 4.34
N ASP A 160 -6.39 -2.27 4.40
CA ASP A 160 -7.63 -3.06 4.44
C ASP A 160 -7.78 -3.72 5.81
N ASP A 161 -8.65 -3.17 6.66
CA ASP A 161 -8.78 -3.47 8.10
C ASP A 161 -7.42 -3.41 8.84
N THR A 162 -6.78 -4.56 9.01
CA THR A 162 -5.51 -4.76 9.72
C THR A 162 -4.34 -5.10 8.80
N LEU A 163 -4.56 -5.13 7.47
CA LEU A 163 -3.54 -5.42 6.46
C LEU A 163 -3.08 -4.14 5.77
N LEU A 164 -1.83 -3.73 6.01
CA LEU A 164 -1.17 -2.72 5.19
C LEU A 164 -0.67 -3.38 3.92
N VAL A 165 -1.25 -2.97 2.79
CA VAL A 165 -0.84 -3.36 1.45
C VAL A 165 0.04 -2.25 0.89
N ILE A 166 1.21 -2.62 0.38
CA ILE A 166 2.12 -1.77 -0.39
C ILE A 166 2.35 -2.50 -1.71
N SER A 167 2.38 -1.77 -2.82
CA SER A 167 2.80 -2.31 -4.11
C SER A 167 4.00 -1.50 -4.59
N GLU A 168 5.08 -2.19 -4.93
CA GLU A 168 6.33 -1.62 -5.43
C GLU A 168 6.83 -2.50 -6.57
N GLY A 169 7.15 -1.90 -7.72
CA GLY A 169 7.56 -2.64 -8.93
C GLY A 169 6.54 -3.64 -9.47
N GLY A 170 5.26 -3.49 -9.12
CA GLY A 170 4.20 -4.47 -9.41
C GLY A 170 4.23 -5.73 -8.52
N ILE A 171 5.08 -5.76 -7.48
CA ILE A 171 5.07 -6.78 -6.42
C ILE A 171 4.24 -6.23 -5.25
N THR A 172 3.26 -7.01 -4.78
CA THR A 172 2.39 -6.60 -3.68
C THR A 172 2.85 -7.21 -2.35
N HIS A 173 3.30 -6.35 -1.43
CA HIS A 173 3.69 -6.66 -0.08
C HIS A 173 2.51 -6.46 0.87
N VAL A 174 2.19 -7.48 1.68
CA VAL A 174 1.05 -7.45 2.62
C VAL A 174 1.57 -7.64 4.05
N ILE A 175 1.53 -6.56 4.83
CA ILE A 175 2.02 -6.51 6.21
C ILE A 175 0.81 -6.59 7.15
N ASN A 176 0.74 -7.66 7.94
CA ASN A 176 -0.33 -7.84 8.92
C ASN A 176 -0.02 -7.05 10.21
N LEU A 177 -0.80 -5.99 10.44
CA LEU A 177 -0.71 -5.10 11.60
C LEU A 177 -1.63 -5.51 12.77
N ALA A 178 -2.33 -6.65 12.72
CA ALA A 178 -3.21 -7.10 13.80
C ALA A 178 -2.48 -7.27 15.15
N GLY A 179 -1.17 -7.52 15.14
CA GLY A 179 -0.33 -7.53 16.36
C GLY A 179 -0.17 -6.16 17.04
N LEU A 180 -0.46 -5.06 16.32
CA LEU A 180 -0.51 -3.69 16.85
C LEU A 180 -1.93 -3.27 17.25
N ALA A 181 -2.97 -4.00 16.83
CA ALA A 181 -4.37 -3.76 17.18
C ALA A 181 -4.72 -4.24 18.61
N ASN A 182 -3.87 -3.90 19.58
CA ASN A 182 -4.06 -4.28 20.98
C ASN A 182 -4.98 -3.28 21.70
N PHE A 183 -6.27 -3.58 21.70
CA PHE A 183 -7.32 -2.83 22.40
C PHE A 183 -7.22 -2.86 23.94
N GLY A 184 -6.32 -3.68 24.52
CA GLY A 184 -6.35 -3.98 25.95
C GLY A 184 -7.72 -4.56 26.35
N PRO A 185 -8.27 -4.21 27.53
CA PRO A 185 -9.63 -4.62 27.89
C PRO A 185 -10.74 -3.76 27.24
N TRP A 186 -10.39 -2.76 26.39
CA TRP A 186 -11.29 -1.70 25.89
C TRP A 186 -11.65 -1.86 24.41
N GLN A 187 -12.72 -2.61 24.14
CA GLN A 187 -13.12 -3.01 22.79
C GLN A 187 -14.27 -2.11 22.26
N VAL A 188 -13.95 -1.33 21.23
CA VAL A 188 -14.85 -0.37 20.56
C VAL A 188 -15.36 -0.97 19.25
N GLY A 189 -16.67 -0.89 19.01
CA GLY A 189 -17.32 -1.30 17.77
C GLY A 189 -18.38 -0.30 17.30
N SER A 190 -18.93 -0.53 16.10
CA SER A 190 -19.99 0.33 15.54
C SER A 190 -21.34 -0.02 16.16
N GLY A 191 -21.72 0.68 17.23
CA GLY A 191 -22.97 0.48 17.97
C GLY A 191 -22.85 -0.26 19.31
N THR A 192 -21.66 -0.77 19.64
CA THR A 192 -21.32 -1.35 20.96
C THR A 192 -19.92 -0.90 21.38
N VAL A 193 -19.72 -0.65 22.66
CA VAL A 193 -18.39 -0.45 23.27
C VAL A 193 -18.41 -1.17 24.61
N PHE A 194 -17.36 -1.94 24.91
CA PHE A 194 -17.24 -2.72 26.13
C PHE A 194 -15.81 -2.74 26.66
N ASN A 195 -15.65 -2.97 27.97
CA ASN A 195 -14.46 -2.59 28.76
C ASN A 195 -14.28 -3.67 29.85
N THR A 196 -14.12 -4.93 29.43
CA THR A 196 -14.77 -6.09 30.08
C THR A 196 -14.17 -6.57 31.41
N GLU A 197 -13.02 -6.05 31.84
CA GLU A 197 -12.33 -6.48 33.07
C GLU A 197 -13.15 -6.28 34.35
N ALA A 198 -14.08 -5.31 34.37
CA ALA A 198 -14.82 -4.94 35.58
C ALA A 198 -16.26 -4.46 35.28
N ASN A 199 -17.12 -5.39 34.84
CA ASN A 199 -18.60 -5.28 34.79
C ASN A 199 -19.23 -4.52 33.60
N ILE A 200 -18.86 -4.82 32.35
CA ILE A 200 -19.12 -3.94 31.18
C ILE A 200 -19.49 -4.75 29.93
N GLY A 201 -20.38 -4.40 28.99
CA GLY A 201 -21.35 -3.28 28.83
C GLY A 201 -21.86 -3.28 27.37
N ILE A 202 -23.16 -3.24 27.09
CA ILE A 202 -23.70 -3.46 25.72
C ILE A 202 -24.56 -2.28 25.27
N GLY A 203 -24.18 -1.68 24.14
CA GLY A 203 -24.68 -0.38 23.69
C GLY A 203 -24.24 0.78 24.60
N THR A 204 -23.40 0.51 25.61
CA THR A 204 -22.92 1.47 26.60
C THR A 204 -21.51 1.11 27.04
N ASP A 205 -20.62 2.07 26.79
CA ASP A 205 -19.29 2.23 27.38
C ASP A 205 -19.35 2.51 28.89
N GLU A 206 -20.48 3.01 29.41
CA GLU A 206 -20.70 3.27 30.84
C GLU A 206 -21.61 2.20 31.48
N PRO A 207 -21.10 1.37 32.42
CA PRO A 207 -21.87 0.33 33.08
C PRO A 207 -21.84 0.41 34.61
N HIS A 208 -22.89 -0.13 35.23
CA HIS A 208 -23.08 -0.09 36.69
C HIS A 208 -23.38 -1.47 37.30
N SER A 209 -23.20 -2.55 36.53
CA SER A 209 -23.57 -3.92 36.89
C SER A 209 -22.80 -4.90 36.00
N ASN A 210 -22.47 -6.10 36.52
CA ASN A 210 -21.71 -7.16 35.84
C ASN A 210 -22.19 -7.46 34.41
N LEU A 211 -23.48 -7.17 34.13
CA LEU A 211 -24.00 -6.90 32.79
C LEU A 211 -24.84 -5.61 32.84
N HIS A 212 -24.54 -4.64 31.96
CA HIS A 212 -25.38 -3.47 31.71
C HIS A 212 -25.71 -3.37 30.21
N THR A 213 -27.01 -3.28 29.87
CA THR A 213 -27.53 -3.20 28.50
C THR A 213 -28.29 -1.88 28.31
N LYS A 214 -27.94 -1.11 27.27
CA LYS A 214 -28.58 0.19 27.00
C LYS A 214 -29.89 0.02 26.23
N GLY A 215 -31.01 0.10 26.95
CA GLY A 215 -32.35 0.01 26.37
C GLY A 215 -32.97 -1.37 26.59
N SER A 216 -33.86 -1.78 25.69
CA SER A 216 -34.65 -3.00 25.84
C SER A 216 -33.82 -4.27 25.63
N VAL A 217 -33.87 -5.19 26.60
CA VAL A 217 -33.45 -6.58 26.40
C VAL A 217 -34.65 -7.38 25.87
N ALA A 218 -34.43 -8.18 24.83
CA ALA A 218 -35.41 -9.17 24.36
C ALA A 218 -35.01 -10.56 24.91
N GLY A 219 -35.98 -11.29 25.44
CA GLY A 219 -35.84 -12.71 25.79
C GLY A 219 -36.82 -13.56 24.98
N THR A 220 -36.58 -14.87 24.90
CA THR A 220 -37.42 -15.81 24.16
C THR A 220 -38.83 -15.84 24.73
N ILE A 221 -39.86 -15.72 23.87
CA ILE A 221 -41.26 -15.85 24.24
C ILE A 221 -41.87 -17.02 23.48
N ARG A 222 -42.17 -18.10 24.20
CA ARG A 222 -42.89 -19.27 23.70
C ARG A 222 -44.37 -19.16 24.07
N ILE A 223 -45.25 -19.50 23.13
CA ILE A 223 -46.71 -19.49 23.32
C ILE A 223 -47.24 -20.86 22.90
N GLU A 224 -47.87 -21.56 23.84
CA GLU A 224 -48.35 -22.94 23.67
C GLU A 224 -49.83 -23.05 23.98
N ASN A 225 -50.49 -24.04 23.38
CA ASN A 225 -51.80 -24.49 23.85
C ASN A 225 -51.58 -25.64 24.85
N ALA A 226 -52.33 -25.64 25.95
CA ALA A 226 -52.37 -26.79 26.85
C ALA A 226 -52.89 -28.04 26.12
N GLY A 227 -52.42 -29.20 26.56
CA GLY A 227 -52.80 -30.49 25.98
C GLY A 227 -52.61 -31.65 26.96
N LEU A 228 -52.77 -32.88 26.46
CA LEU A 228 -52.68 -34.11 27.27
C LEU A 228 -51.22 -34.53 27.59
N SER A 229 -50.25 -33.97 26.87
CA SER A 229 -48.82 -34.14 27.15
C SER A 229 -48.29 -32.91 27.91
N PRO A 230 -47.34 -33.08 28.84
CA PRO A 230 -46.65 -31.95 29.46
C PRO A 230 -45.89 -31.08 28.45
N ILE A 231 -45.70 -29.81 28.80
CA ILE A 231 -44.85 -28.86 28.11
C ILE A 231 -43.50 -28.84 28.85
N GLU A 232 -42.51 -29.52 28.30
CA GLU A 232 -41.12 -29.45 28.78
C GLU A 232 -40.53 -28.06 28.48
N LEU A 233 -39.95 -27.41 29.48
CA LEU A 233 -39.16 -26.17 29.33
C LEU A 233 -37.70 -26.50 29.00
N THR A 234 -37.11 -25.80 28.02
CA THR A 234 -35.71 -25.99 27.60
C THR A 234 -34.82 -24.79 27.95
N ASP A 235 -33.52 -24.91 27.70
CA ASP A 235 -32.56 -23.82 27.85
C ASP A 235 -32.72 -22.67 26.85
N GLU A 236 -33.55 -22.85 25.82
CA GLU A 236 -33.95 -21.80 24.85
C GLU A 236 -35.11 -20.94 25.39
N ASP A 237 -35.91 -21.46 26.33
CA ASP A 237 -37.06 -20.76 26.91
C ASP A 237 -36.63 -19.64 27.89
N HIS A 238 -37.44 -18.58 27.98
CA HIS A 238 -37.32 -17.57 29.05
C HIS A 238 -38.69 -17.12 29.55
N MET A 239 -39.62 -16.85 28.63
CA MET A 239 -41.03 -16.58 28.93
C MET A 239 -41.90 -17.62 28.23
N LEU A 240 -42.72 -18.35 28.99
CA LEU A 240 -43.72 -19.28 28.47
C LEU A 240 -45.13 -18.78 28.80
N VAL A 241 -45.98 -18.67 27.78
CA VAL A 241 -47.41 -18.38 27.92
C VAL A 241 -48.22 -19.58 27.47
N VAL A 242 -49.01 -20.19 28.36
CA VAL A 242 -49.83 -21.37 28.03
C VAL A 242 -51.32 -21.02 28.05
N ASP A 243 -52.01 -21.30 26.94
CA ASP A 243 -53.47 -21.19 26.86
C ASP A 243 -54.16 -22.48 27.30
N VAL A 244 -54.90 -22.38 28.41
CA VAL A 244 -55.69 -23.47 29.01
C VAL A 244 -57.18 -23.39 28.62
N SER A 245 -57.55 -22.60 27.61
CA SER A 245 -58.95 -22.44 27.17
C SER A 245 -59.68 -23.75 26.86
N LEU A 246 -58.96 -24.78 26.39
CA LEU A 246 -59.54 -26.07 26.00
C LEU A 246 -59.32 -27.18 27.05
N THR A 247 -58.08 -27.38 27.50
CA THR A 247 -57.74 -28.37 28.55
C THR A 247 -56.91 -27.74 29.67
N PRO A 248 -56.83 -28.37 30.85
CA PRO A 248 -55.73 -28.14 31.77
C PRO A 248 -54.38 -28.47 31.08
N GLY A 249 -53.29 -27.97 31.65
CA GLY A 249 -51.94 -28.25 31.17
C GLY A 249 -50.92 -28.37 32.30
N VAL A 250 -49.84 -29.11 32.04
CA VAL A 250 -48.69 -29.23 32.94
C VAL A 250 -47.45 -28.71 32.22
N VAL A 251 -46.68 -27.87 32.88
CA VAL A 251 -45.34 -27.43 32.48
C VAL A 251 -44.33 -28.17 33.36
N ILE A 252 -43.32 -28.80 32.77
CA ILE A 252 -42.26 -29.46 33.51
C ILE A 252 -40.99 -28.62 33.39
N LEU A 253 -40.40 -28.30 34.55
CA LEU A 253 -39.12 -27.62 34.65
C LEU A 253 -37.99 -28.61 34.32
N PRO A 254 -36.94 -28.20 33.60
CA PRO A 254 -35.76 -29.03 33.41
C PRO A 254 -35.02 -29.24 34.75
N PRO A 255 -34.09 -30.20 34.81
CA PRO A 255 -33.33 -30.48 36.02
C PRO A 255 -32.68 -29.21 36.60
N ALA A 256 -32.98 -28.88 37.86
CA ALA A 256 -32.49 -27.65 38.49
C ALA A 256 -30.94 -27.61 38.45
N SER A 257 -30.33 -28.74 38.77
CA SER A 257 -28.88 -28.99 38.74
C SER A 257 -28.22 -28.83 37.36
N SER A 258 -28.96 -28.79 36.24
CA SER A 258 -28.40 -28.54 34.90
C SER A 258 -28.56 -27.09 34.43
N CYS A 259 -29.10 -26.18 35.26
CA CYS A 259 -29.40 -24.81 34.85
C CYS A 259 -29.36 -23.76 35.99
N GLU A 260 -28.41 -23.89 36.93
CA GLU A 260 -28.21 -22.95 38.04
C GLU A 260 -28.18 -21.47 37.56
N GLY A 261 -28.90 -20.60 38.27
CA GLY A 261 -29.05 -19.18 37.94
C GLY A 261 -30.05 -18.87 36.81
N ARG A 262 -30.61 -19.86 36.11
CA ARG A 262 -31.63 -19.61 35.07
C ARG A 262 -32.93 -19.11 35.67
N ILE A 263 -33.55 -18.16 34.97
CA ILE A 263 -34.83 -17.53 35.29
C ILE A 263 -35.85 -17.88 34.20
N TYR A 264 -37.00 -18.45 34.61
CA TYR A 264 -38.17 -18.63 33.75
C TYR A 264 -39.35 -17.80 34.26
N TYR A 265 -40.13 -17.24 33.34
CA TYR A 265 -41.44 -16.64 33.60
C TYR A 265 -42.53 -17.50 32.95
N VAL A 266 -43.29 -18.23 33.77
CA VAL A 266 -44.41 -19.08 33.29
C VAL A 266 -45.74 -18.38 33.58
N LYS A 267 -46.56 -18.21 32.55
CA LYS A 267 -47.81 -17.46 32.60
C LYS A 267 -48.99 -18.27 32.06
N ARG A 268 -50.07 -18.34 32.84
CA ARG A 268 -51.37 -18.83 32.39
C ARG A 268 -52.08 -17.74 31.58
N PHE A 269 -52.52 -18.06 30.36
CA PHE A 269 -53.31 -17.14 29.54
C PHE A 269 -54.67 -16.86 30.19
N LYS A 270 -55.20 -15.64 30.02
CA LYS A 270 -56.46 -15.26 30.67
C LYS A 270 -57.68 -15.66 29.85
N SER A 271 -58.07 -16.91 30.02
CA SER A 271 -59.32 -17.45 29.49
C SER A 271 -60.46 -17.26 30.51
N PHE A 272 -61.38 -16.32 30.22
CA PHE A 272 -62.42 -15.86 31.15
C PHE A 272 -63.60 -16.84 31.35
N ASN A 273 -63.61 -17.96 30.62
CA ASN A 273 -64.73 -18.91 30.55
C ASN A 273 -64.34 -20.36 30.91
N THR A 274 -63.12 -20.59 31.43
CA THR A 274 -62.63 -21.92 31.82
C THR A 274 -62.18 -21.98 33.27
N THR A 275 -62.40 -23.12 33.91
CA THR A 275 -61.82 -23.46 35.23
C THR A 275 -60.51 -24.26 35.11
N ASN A 276 -60.01 -24.48 33.89
CA ASN A 276 -58.79 -25.26 33.65
C ASN A 276 -57.57 -24.62 34.32
N THR A 277 -56.78 -25.47 34.97
CA THR A 277 -55.54 -25.11 35.66
C THR A 277 -54.33 -25.20 34.73
N LEU A 278 -53.30 -24.42 35.03
CA LEU A 278 -51.94 -24.66 34.56
C LEU A 278 -51.12 -25.07 35.78
N GLU A 279 -50.42 -26.20 35.73
CA GLU A 279 -49.56 -26.65 36.82
C GLU A 279 -48.09 -26.61 36.39
N ILE A 280 -47.20 -26.14 37.28
CA ILE A 280 -45.75 -26.16 37.06
C ILE A 280 -45.16 -27.23 37.97
N ALA A 281 -44.56 -28.28 37.41
CA ALA A 281 -43.98 -29.41 38.13
C ALA A 281 -42.44 -29.42 38.02
N PRO A 282 -41.73 -29.89 39.06
CA PRO A 282 -40.29 -30.14 38.97
C PRO A 282 -39.98 -31.34 38.08
N SER A 283 -38.72 -31.46 37.65
CA SER A 283 -38.23 -32.70 37.01
C SER A 283 -38.28 -33.87 38.02
N PRO A 284 -38.38 -35.14 37.57
CA PRO A 284 -38.48 -36.29 38.47
C PRO A 284 -37.26 -36.46 39.40
N GLY A 285 -37.38 -35.98 40.65
CA GLY A 285 -36.32 -36.01 41.67
C GLY A 285 -35.92 -34.62 42.18
N ASP A 286 -36.27 -33.55 41.46
CA ASP A 286 -36.12 -32.17 41.93
C ASP A 286 -37.25 -31.75 42.89
N LEU A 287 -37.04 -30.58 43.50
CA LEU A 287 -37.99 -29.90 44.37
C LEU A 287 -38.23 -28.46 43.88
N ILE A 288 -39.42 -27.92 44.13
CA ILE A 288 -39.72 -26.49 44.10
C ILE A 288 -40.04 -26.03 45.53
N ASP A 289 -39.35 -24.99 46.00
CA ASP A 289 -39.41 -24.45 47.37
C ASP A 289 -39.25 -25.53 48.46
N GLY A 290 -38.42 -26.55 48.18
CA GLY A 290 -38.18 -27.69 49.08
C GLY A 290 -39.27 -28.77 49.07
N SER A 291 -40.27 -28.68 48.18
CA SER A 291 -41.35 -29.67 48.02
C SER A 291 -41.35 -30.31 46.63
N ASN A 292 -41.91 -31.52 46.49
CA ASN A 292 -42.07 -32.18 45.18
C ASN A 292 -43.47 -31.97 44.57
N PHE A 293 -44.21 -30.97 45.02
CA PHE A 293 -45.56 -30.66 44.53
C PHE A 293 -45.52 -29.74 43.31
N SER A 294 -46.56 -29.82 42.47
CA SER A 294 -46.79 -28.86 41.41
C SER A 294 -47.35 -27.53 41.96
N ILE A 295 -46.98 -26.42 41.33
CA ILE A 295 -47.54 -25.09 41.62
C ILE A 295 -48.73 -24.86 40.69
N PRO A 296 -49.96 -24.74 41.22
CA PRO A 296 -51.12 -24.41 40.41
C PRO A 296 -51.19 -22.90 40.13
N LEU A 297 -51.38 -22.55 38.87
CA LEU A 297 -51.96 -21.29 38.42
C LEU A 297 -53.42 -21.60 38.06
N ASN A 298 -54.34 -21.18 38.93
CA ASN A 298 -55.76 -21.51 38.86
C ASN A 298 -56.70 -20.33 39.11
N ASN A 299 -56.16 -19.11 39.33
CA ASN A 299 -56.94 -17.94 39.66
C ASN A 299 -57.79 -17.48 38.45
N LEU A 300 -59.09 -17.33 38.68
CA LEU A 300 -60.05 -17.00 37.62
C LEU A 300 -60.35 -15.50 37.53
N THR A 301 -59.97 -14.71 38.53
CA THR A 301 -60.26 -13.26 38.61
C THR A 301 -59.05 -12.41 38.27
N ALA A 302 -57.85 -12.80 38.71
CA ALA A 302 -56.60 -12.09 38.47
C ALA A 302 -55.90 -12.48 37.14
N LEU A 303 -54.66 -12.03 36.96
CA LEU A 303 -53.68 -12.62 36.06
C LEU A 303 -52.64 -13.31 36.93
N GLU A 304 -52.12 -14.47 36.52
CA GLU A 304 -51.05 -15.17 37.24
C GLU A 304 -49.82 -15.35 36.38
N THR A 305 -48.67 -15.23 37.00
CA THR A 305 -47.36 -15.53 36.43
C THR A 305 -46.46 -15.95 37.58
N ARG A 306 -45.58 -16.93 37.35
CA ARG A 306 -44.56 -17.34 38.31
C ARG A 306 -43.19 -17.05 37.70
N MET A 307 -42.38 -16.27 38.40
CA MET A 307 -40.94 -16.20 38.18
C MET A 307 -40.30 -17.33 38.97
N LEU A 308 -39.64 -18.26 38.28
CA LEU A 308 -38.92 -19.37 38.90
C LEU A 308 -37.43 -19.23 38.63
N VAL A 309 -36.60 -19.52 39.64
CA VAL A 309 -35.15 -19.46 39.56
C VAL A 309 -34.54 -20.77 40.02
N SER A 310 -33.60 -21.31 39.24
CA SER A 310 -32.83 -22.49 39.66
C SER A 310 -31.69 -22.10 40.58
N ALA A 311 -31.59 -22.78 41.72
CA ALA A 311 -30.45 -22.74 42.62
C ALA A 311 -29.60 -24.02 42.51
N GLY A 312 -29.55 -24.62 41.31
CA GLY A 312 -28.72 -25.78 41.01
C GLY A 312 -29.10 -26.99 41.85
N SER A 313 -28.19 -27.46 42.70
CA SER A 313 -28.41 -28.61 43.59
C SER A 313 -29.41 -28.36 44.72
N ALA A 314 -29.80 -27.11 44.98
CA ALA A 314 -30.84 -26.77 45.96
C ALA A 314 -32.27 -26.82 45.39
N GLY A 315 -32.43 -27.08 44.08
CA GLY A 315 -33.74 -27.14 43.41
C GLY A 315 -34.19 -25.80 42.82
N TRP A 316 -35.50 -25.70 42.58
CA TRP A 316 -36.17 -24.50 42.06
C TRP A 316 -36.76 -23.66 43.20
N PHE A 317 -36.77 -22.34 43.03
CA PHE A 317 -37.43 -21.40 43.95
C PHE A 317 -38.42 -20.49 43.22
N VAL A 318 -39.55 -20.19 43.84
CA VAL A 318 -40.52 -19.19 43.35
C VAL A 318 -40.17 -17.82 43.90
N MET A 319 -39.96 -16.86 43.00
CA MET A 319 -39.60 -15.48 43.36
C MET A 319 -40.79 -14.50 43.34
N SER A 320 -41.99 -14.96 42.96
CA SER A 320 -43.21 -14.12 42.89
C SER A 320 -44.50 -14.93 42.95
N GLU A 321 -45.44 -14.51 43.80
CA GLU A 321 -46.83 -15.00 43.88
C GLU A 321 -47.82 -14.10 43.10
#